data_AF-A0A2N1M275-F1
#
_entry.id   AF-A0A2N1M275-F1
#
_cell.length_a   1.000
_cell.length_b   1.000
_cell.length_c   1.000
_cell.angle_alpha   90.00
_cell.angle_beta   90.00
_cell.angle_gamma   90.00
#
_symmetry.space_group_name_H-M   'P 1'
#
loop_
_entity.id
_entity.type
_entity.pdbx_description
1 polymer ?
#
loop_
_entity_poly.entity_id
_entity_poly.type
_entity_poly.pdbx_seq_one_letter_code
_entity_poly.pdbx_strand_id
1 'polypeptide(L)'
;MVKTANYTPNRADVCCEAAQEWNKIKNKNSTEIEDIIKQYLATPFNLYDIRTVISKHSIPREDPIPPPPIIHSIDSTLEISPNASAQRRATDEIKMIERKIAELEQICNITTDPQIRNDMYIKINDLRTEISSNKDKIMKLKRNAKYVQDCRAKKLKMLTEDQEVVRYDGRGRPPILFKYPDLHDQIHNSVEFGSADAK
;
A
#
# COMPACT_ATOMS: atom_id res chain seq x y z
N MET A 1 -11.72 -19.36 38.91
CA MET A 1 -12.13 -19.63 37.52
C MET A 1 -11.65 -18.48 36.65
N VAL A 2 -10.48 -18.62 36.02
CA VAL A 2 -9.92 -17.62 35.10
C VAL A 2 -10.59 -17.80 33.75
N LYS A 3 -11.39 -16.82 33.31
CA LYS A 3 -12.02 -16.81 32.00
C LYS A 3 -11.03 -16.22 31.00
N THR A 4 -10.28 -17.08 30.30
CA THR A 4 -9.52 -16.69 29.10
C THR A 4 -10.51 -16.52 27.96
N ALA A 5 -11.13 -15.34 27.86
CA ALA A 5 -11.85 -14.96 26.66
C ALA A 5 -10.80 -14.50 25.64
N ASN A 6 -10.68 -15.23 24.53
CA ASN A 6 -9.97 -14.78 23.33
C ASN A 6 -10.70 -13.55 22.77
N TYR A 7 -10.49 -12.39 23.38
CA TYR A 7 -11.03 -11.12 22.92
C TYR A 7 -10.00 -10.53 21.96
N THR A 8 -10.23 -10.72 20.66
CA THR A 8 -9.50 -9.94 19.66
C THR A 8 -9.95 -8.48 19.85
N PRO A 9 -9.07 -7.55 20.29
CA PRO A 9 -9.50 -6.19 20.57
C PRO A 9 -10.09 -5.55 19.33
N ASN A 10 -11.23 -4.88 19.47
CA ASN A 10 -11.83 -4.12 18.38
C ASN A 10 -10.83 -3.04 17.92
N ARG A 11 -10.52 -3.06 16.63
CA ARG A 11 -9.53 -2.14 16.02
C ARG A 11 -9.84 -0.68 16.30
N ALA A 12 -11.12 -0.29 16.29
CA ALA A 12 -11.52 1.09 16.55
C ALA A 12 -11.13 1.51 17.98
N ASP A 13 -11.36 0.64 18.95
CA ASP A 13 -11.10 0.91 20.36
C ASP A 13 -9.59 1.02 20.62
N VAL A 14 -8.79 0.13 20.04
CA VAL A 14 -7.32 0.18 20.11
C VAL A 14 -6.77 1.47 19.49
N CYS A 15 -7.30 1.88 18.33
CA CYS A 15 -6.87 3.12 17.69
C CYS A 15 -7.25 4.36 18.52
N CYS A 16 -8.43 4.37 19.14
CA CYS A 16 -8.87 5.43 20.02
C CYS A 16 -8.00 5.54 21.28
N GLU A 17 -7.70 4.42 21.92
CA GLU A 17 -6.85 4.36 23.12
C GLU A 17 -5.42 4.82 22.81
N ALA A 18 -4.84 4.33 21.70
CA ALA A 18 -3.51 4.76 21.26
C ALA A 18 -3.45 6.27 20.97
N ALA A 19 -4.50 6.84 20.36
CA ALA A 19 -4.57 8.27 20.11
C ALA A 19 -4.67 9.09 21.41
N GLN A 20 -5.40 8.59 22.42
CA GLN A 20 -5.50 9.23 23.73
C GLN A 20 -4.16 9.22 24.47
N GLU A 21 -3.46 8.08 24.50
CA GLU A 21 -2.14 7.97 25.13
C GLU A 21 -1.10 8.84 24.41
N TRP A 22 -1.10 8.86 23.08
CA TRP A 22 -0.22 9.73 22.30
C TRP A 22 -0.43 11.21 22.63
N ASN A 23 -1.68 11.64 22.81
CA ASN A 23 -1.99 13.02 23.18
C ASN A 23 -1.42 13.43 24.55
N LYS A 24 -1.23 12.47 25.47
CA LYS A 24 -0.60 12.71 26.79
C LYS A 24 0.91 12.89 26.69
N ILE A 25 1.56 12.31 25.67
CA ILE A 25 3.02 12.28 25.53
C ILE A 25 3.52 13.37 24.58
N LYS A 26 2.77 13.68 23.50
CA LYS A 26 3.24 14.54 22.40
C LYS A 26 3.65 15.97 22.78
N ASN A 27 3.18 16.48 23.91
CA ASN A 27 3.48 17.84 24.40
C ASN A 27 4.55 17.87 25.50
N LYS A 28 5.12 16.71 25.87
CA LYS A 28 6.16 16.62 26.90
C LYS A 28 7.52 17.03 26.34
N ASN A 29 8.43 17.44 27.23
CA ASN A 29 9.81 17.75 26.84
C ASN A 29 10.62 16.46 26.58
N SER A 30 11.76 16.60 25.88
CA SER A 30 12.57 15.45 25.43
C SER A 30 13.01 14.54 26.59
N THR A 31 13.45 15.15 27.70
CA THR A 31 13.94 14.42 28.87
C THR A 31 12.83 13.58 29.52
N GLU A 32 11.63 14.13 29.65
CA GLU A 32 10.47 13.39 30.15
C GLU A 32 10.06 12.23 29.23
N ILE A 33 10.14 12.42 27.91
CA ILE A 33 9.83 11.35 26.95
C ILE A 33 10.86 10.21 27.06
N GLU A 34 12.15 10.55 27.18
CA GLU A 34 13.22 9.56 27.35
C GLU A 34 13.08 8.75 28.64
N ASP A 35 12.71 9.40 29.75
CA ASP A 35 12.48 8.72 31.02
C ASP A 35 11.27 7.77 30.97
N ILE A 36 10.20 8.17 30.29
CA ILE A 36 9.02 7.32 30.05
C ILE A 36 9.41 6.07 29.25
N ILE A 37 10.19 6.22 28.19
CA ILE A 37 10.67 5.09 27.37
C ILE A 37 11.51 4.13 28.23
N LYS A 38 12.45 4.66 29.02
CA LYS A 38 13.27 3.85 29.93
C LYS A 38 12.42 3.08 30.94
N GLN A 39 11.38 3.71 31.49
CA GLN A 39 10.46 3.06 32.42
C GLN A 39 9.70 1.90 31.77
N TYR A 40 9.20 2.08 30.54
CA TYR A 40 8.54 0.99 29.80
C TYR A 40 9.50 -0.16 29.47
N LEU A 41 10.75 0.13 29.09
CA LEU A 41 11.76 -0.89 28.82
C LEU A 41 12.20 -1.65 30.09
N ALA A 42 12.16 -0.99 31.25
CA ALA A 42 12.48 -1.59 32.54
C ALA A 42 11.31 -2.39 33.15
N THR A 43 10.10 -2.29 32.59
CA THR A 43 8.93 -3.01 33.11
C THR A 43 8.95 -4.46 32.59
N PRO A 44 9.07 -5.47 33.45
CA PRO A 44 9.05 -6.86 33.02
C PRO A 44 7.67 -7.25 32.46
N PHE A 45 7.59 -7.53 31.17
CA PHE A 45 6.38 -8.02 30.51
C PHE A 45 6.30 -9.55 30.58
N ASN A 46 5.17 -10.08 31.05
CA ASN A 46 4.85 -11.51 30.95
C ASN A 46 4.35 -11.79 29.53
N LEU A 47 5.19 -12.44 28.70
CA LEU A 47 4.84 -12.88 27.34
C LEU A 47 3.83 -14.05 27.28
N TYR A 48 3.22 -14.41 28.41
CA TYR A 48 2.18 -15.45 28.49
C TYR A 48 0.84 -14.95 27.94
N ASP A 49 0.75 -14.78 26.61
CA ASP A 49 -0.47 -15.08 25.83
C ASP A 49 -0.34 -14.80 24.32
N ILE A 50 0.87 -14.62 23.79
CA ILE A 50 1.05 -14.68 22.34
C ILE A 50 1.07 -16.16 21.96
N ARG A 51 -0.13 -16.73 21.78
CA ARG A 51 -0.33 -18.00 21.08
C ARG A 51 0.10 -17.78 19.64
N THR A 52 1.41 -17.92 19.38
CA THR A 52 1.96 -17.95 18.04
C THR A 52 1.25 -19.08 17.30
N VAL A 53 0.38 -18.71 16.36
CA VAL A 53 -0.14 -19.65 15.38
C VAL A 53 1.05 -19.98 14.48
N ILE A 54 1.86 -20.94 14.90
CA ILE A 54 2.83 -21.61 14.04
C ILE A 54 1.98 -22.26 12.94
N SER A 55 1.92 -21.61 11.79
CA SER A 55 1.45 -22.24 10.56
C SER A 55 2.33 -23.46 10.35
N LYS A 56 1.75 -24.66 10.50
CA LYS A 56 2.43 -25.91 10.20
C LYS A 56 2.67 -25.93 8.70
N HIS A 57 3.83 -25.46 8.27
CA HIS A 57 4.32 -25.75 6.94
C HIS A 57 4.62 -27.25 6.87
N SER A 58 3.89 -27.94 6.01
CA SER A 58 4.04 -29.34 5.69
C SER A 58 5.48 -29.61 5.23
N ILE A 59 6.10 -30.65 5.78
CA ILE A 59 7.40 -31.19 5.35
C ILE A 59 7.35 -31.47 3.84
N PRO A 60 8.25 -30.91 3.01
CA PRO A 60 8.38 -31.33 1.62
C PRO A 60 9.07 -32.69 1.56
N ARG A 61 8.47 -33.65 0.85
CA ARG A 61 9.15 -34.88 0.42
C ARG A 61 10.22 -34.51 -0.61
N GLU A 62 11.37 -35.18 -0.55
CA GLU A 62 12.40 -35.13 -1.59
C GLU A 62 11.86 -35.70 -2.89
N ASP A 63 11.56 -34.82 -3.84
CA ASP A 63 11.46 -35.14 -5.26
C ASP A 63 12.55 -34.37 -6.04
N PRO A 64 13.01 -34.87 -7.20
CA PRO A 64 14.21 -34.37 -7.86
C PRO A 64 14.10 -32.90 -8.29
N ILE A 65 15.19 -32.17 -8.04
CA ILE A 65 15.40 -30.74 -8.32
C ILE A 65 14.95 -30.38 -9.75
N PRO A 66 13.92 -29.52 -9.93
CA PRO A 66 13.68 -28.87 -11.21
C PRO A 66 14.79 -27.82 -11.46
N PRO A 67 15.13 -27.52 -12.74
CA PRO A 67 16.13 -26.50 -13.04
C PRO A 67 15.73 -25.15 -12.44
N PRO A 68 16.70 -24.32 -12.03
CA PRO A 68 16.43 -23.08 -11.33
C PRO A 68 15.50 -22.20 -12.17
N PRO A 69 14.50 -21.55 -11.55
CA PRO A 69 13.60 -20.67 -12.27
C PRO A 69 14.44 -19.57 -12.89
N ILE A 70 14.34 -19.45 -14.21
CA ILE A 70 14.81 -18.27 -14.94
C ILE A 70 14.00 -17.13 -14.34
N ILE A 71 14.65 -16.32 -13.49
CA ILE A 71 14.08 -15.06 -13.01
C ILE A 71 14.07 -14.17 -14.25
N HIS A 72 12.97 -14.24 -14.99
CA HIS A 72 12.59 -13.16 -15.87
C HIS A 72 12.48 -11.96 -14.95
N SER A 73 13.43 -11.04 -15.09
CA SER A 73 13.30 -9.66 -14.64
C SER A 73 11.86 -9.27 -14.92
N ILE A 74 11.07 -9.11 -13.86
CA ILE A 74 9.69 -8.66 -13.97
C ILE A 74 9.81 -7.23 -14.47
N ASP A 75 9.86 -7.11 -15.79
CA ASP A 75 9.70 -5.87 -16.48
C ASP A 75 8.37 -5.32 -15.99
N SER A 76 8.46 -4.17 -15.33
CA SER A 76 7.42 -3.60 -14.48
C SER A 76 6.20 -3.22 -15.32
N THR A 77 5.38 -4.17 -15.75
CA THR A 77 4.26 -3.91 -16.66
C THR A 77 3.17 -4.96 -16.50
N LEU A 78 2.15 -4.66 -15.68
CA LEU A 78 0.72 -5.01 -15.94
C LEU A 78 -0.20 -4.73 -14.75
N GLU A 79 0.32 -4.39 -13.57
CA GLU A 79 -0.55 -3.89 -12.51
C GLU A 79 -0.98 -2.45 -12.88
N ILE A 80 -2.18 -2.33 -13.46
CA ILE A 80 -2.78 -1.03 -13.77
C ILE A 80 -2.77 -0.22 -12.48
N SER A 81 -1.99 0.87 -12.46
CA SER A 81 -1.93 1.77 -11.31
C SER A 81 -3.36 2.05 -10.81
N PRO A 82 -3.66 1.94 -9.51
CA PRO A 82 -4.99 2.18 -8.97
C PRO A 82 -5.60 3.51 -9.43
N ASN A 83 -4.74 4.50 -9.65
CA ASN A 83 -5.10 5.81 -10.17
C ASN A 83 -5.56 5.78 -11.63
N ALA A 84 -4.94 4.96 -12.49
CA ALA A 84 -5.35 4.79 -13.89
C ALA A 84 -6.72 4.09 -14.00
N SER A 85 -6.98 3.09 -13.15
CA SER A 85 -8.30 2.45 -13.06
C SER A 85 -9.39 3.42 -12.58
N ALA A 86 -9.10 4.24 -11.55
CA ALA A 86 -10.01 5.28 -11.08
C ALA A 86 -10.30 6.35 -12.14
N GLN A 87 -9.28 6.80 -12.89
CA GLN A 87 -9.46 7.74 -14.00
C GLN A 87 -10.33 7.14 -15.11
N ARG A 88 -10.12 5.86 -15.46
CA ARG A 88 -10.93 5.17 -16.48
C ARG A 88 -12.41 5.12 -16.06
N ARG A 89 -12.70 4.69 -14.83
CA ARG A 89 -14.07 4.64 -14.30
C ARG A 89 -14.76 6.01 -14.35
N ALA A 90 -14.10 7.07 -13.89
CA ALA A 90 -14.66 8.42 -13.96
C ALA A 90 -14.87 8.89 -15.42
N THR A 91 -14.03 8.46 -16.36
CA THR A 91 -14.21 8.76 -17.79
C THR A 91 -15.40 8.02 -18.38
N ASP A 92 -15.58 6.75 -18.01
CA ASP A 92 -16.70 5.93 -18.47
C ASP A 92 -18.03 6.43 -17.88
N GLU A 93 -18.03 6.87 -16.62
CA GLU A 93 -19.17 7.56 -15.98
C GLU A 93 -19.55 8.84 -16.76
N ILE A 94 -18.58 9.69 -17.14
CA ILE A 94 -18.86 10.87 -17.97
C ILE A 94 -19.53 10.47 -19.29
N LYS A 95 -18.99 9.47 -20.00
CA LYS A 95 -19.58 8.99 -21.26
C LYS A 95 -20.99 8.43 -21.10
N MET A 96 -21.25 7.75 -19.98
CA MET A 96 -22.60 7.26 -19.64
C MET A 96 -23.56 8.43 -19.41
N ILE A 97 -23.13 9.46 -18.67
CA ILE A 97 -23.94 10.64 -18.37
C ILE A 97 -24.20 11.45 -19.65
N GLU A 98 -23.21 11.63 -20.51
CA GLU A 98 -23.35 12.32 -21.80
C GLU A 98 -24.41 11.65 -22.68
N ARG A 99 -24.44 10.30 -22.73
CA ARG A 99 -25.49 9.56 -23.42
C ARG A 99 -26.87 9.79 -22.81
N LYS A 100 -26.99 9.76 -21.48
CA LYS A 100 -28.27 10.06 -20.80
C LYS A 100 -28.75 11.48 -21.08
N ILE A 101 -27.85 12.47 -21.12
CA ILE A 101 -28.20 13.85 -21.48
C ILE A 101 -28.75 13.90 -22.90
N ALA A 102 -28.08 13.24 -23.87
CA ALA A 102 -28.56 13.21 -25.25
C ALA A 102 -29.95 12.57 -25.39
N GLU A 103 -30.22 11.49 -24.65
CA GLU A 103 -31.55 10.86 -24.58
C GLU A 103 -32.60 11.83 -24.00
N LEU A 104 -32.28 12.52 -22.89
CA LEU A 104 -33.19 13.50 -22.29
C LEU A 104 -33.45 14.70 -23.21
N GLU A 105 -32.42 15.18 -23.91
CA GLU A 105 -32.54 16.26 -24.90
C GLU A 105 -33.45 15.84 -26.08
N GLN A 106 -33.34 14.58 -26.53
CA GLN A 106 -34.26 14.03 -27.53
C GLN A 106 -35.70 14.02 -27.02
N ILE A 107 -35.93 13.60 -25.77
CA ILE A 107 -37.28 13.58 -25.20
C ILE A 107 -37.84 15.01 -25.07
N CYS A 108 -37.03 15.99 -24.66
CA CYS A 108 -37.41 17.41 -24.62
C CYS A 108 -37.91 17.92 -25.98
N ASN A 109 -37.32 17.48 -27.08
CA ASN A 109 -37.67 17.94 -28.42
C ASN A 109 -39.01 17.38 -28.93
N ILE A 110 -39.37 16.15 -28.52
CA ILE A 110 -40.62 15.50 -28.94
C ILE A 110 -41.79 15.78 -27.99
N THR A 111 -41.50 16.21 -26.77
CA THR A 111 -42.51 16.40 -25.72
C THR A 111 -43.18 17.77 -25.84
N THR A 112 -44.51 17.79 -25.92
CA THR A 112 -45.30 19.02 -25.93
C THR A 112 -45.65 19.50 -24.50
N ASP A 113 -45.68 18.59 -23.53
CA ASP A 113 -45.99 18.90 -22.13
C ASP A 113 -44.90 19.80 -21.49
N PRO A 114 -45.25 21.04 -21.08
CA PRO A 114 -44.30 21.96 -20.46
C PRO A 114 -43.73 21.47 -19.13
N GLN A 115 -44.51 20.72 -18.34
CA GLN A 115 -44.07 20.25 -17.02
C GLN A 115 -43.01 19.17 -17.17
N ILE A 116 -43.27 18.18 -18.03
CA ILE A 116 -42.31 17.10 -18.34
C ILE A 116 -41.01 17.70 -18.89
N ARG A 117 -41.12 18.69 -19.78
CA ARG A 117 -39.95 19.37 -20.34
C ARG A 117 -39.13 20.11 -19.28
N ASN A 118 -39.78 20.78 -18.32
CA ASN A 118 -39.10 21.44 -17.21
C ASN A 118 -38.37 20.44 -16.30
N ASP A 119 -39.03 19.33 -15.96
CA ASP A 119 -38.44 18.26 -15.14
C ASP A 119 -37.21 17.63 -15.82
N MET A 120 -37.24 17.47 -17.13
CA MET A 120 -36.09 17.01 -17.91
C MET A 120 -34.94 18.01 -17.90
N TYR A 121 -35.21 19.31 -18.02
CA TYR A 121 -34.16 20.33 -17.93
C TYR A 121 -33.48 20.36 -16.56
N ILE A 122 -34.24 20.19 -15.47
CA ILE A 122 -33.69 20.07 -14.12
C ILE A 122 -32.72 18.87 -14.07
N LYS A 123 -33.16 17.69 -14.53
CA LYS A 123 -32.31 16.49 -14.59
C LYS A 123 -31.06 16.68 -15.45
N ILE A 124 -31.19 17.33 -16.62
CA ILE A 124 -30.04 17.63 -17.48
C ILE A 124 -29.04 18.53 -16.74
N ASN A 125 -29.52 19.53 -16.01
CA ASN A 125 -28.65 20.41 -15.24
C ASN A 125 -27.91 19.65 -14.13
N ASP A 126 -28.61 18.80 -13.38
CA ASP A 126 -28.00 17.95 -12.34
C ASP A 126 -26.91 17.05 -12.94
N LEU A 127 -27.20 16.38 -14.07
CA LEU A 127 -26.22 15.56 -14.78
C LEU A 127 -25.00 16.36 -15.29
N ARG A 128 -25.19 17.61 -15.71
CA ARG A 128 -24.08 18.52 -16.09
C ARG A 128 -23.21 18.87 -14.88
N THR A 129 -23.79 19.06 -13.70
CA THR A 129 -23.01 19.27 -12.46
C THR A 129 -22.21 18.01 -12.09
N GLU A 130 -22.78 16.81 -12.28
CA GLU A 130 -22.09 15.55 -12.05
C GLU A 130 -20.90 15.35 -13.02
N ILE A 131 -21.06 15.68 -14.31
CA ILE A 131 -19.95 15.70 -15.27
C ILE A 131 -18.82 16.63 -14.79
N SER A 132 -19.16 17.83 -14.29
CA SER A 132 -18.17 18.80 -13.79
C SER A 132 -17.39 18.22 -12.60
N SER A 133 -18.10 17.63 -11.63
CA SER A 133 -17.51 16.96 -10.47
C SER A 133 -16.56 15.82 -10.88
N ASN A 134 -16.97 15.00 -11.85
CA ASN A 134 -16.13 13.91 -12.37
C ASN A 134 -14.89 14.42 -13.12
N LYS A 135 -14.99 15.53 -13.86
CA LYS A 135 -13.83 16.19 -14.48
C LYS A 135 -12.83 16.68 -13.41
N ASP A 136 -13.31 17.27 -12.34
CA ASP A 136 -12.47 17.72 -11.21
C ASP A 136 -11.77 16.54 -10.52
N LYS A 137 -12.49 15.43 -10.31
CA LYS A 137 -11.93 14.19 -9.77
C LYS A 137 -10.79 13.67 -10.65
N ILE A 138 -10.98 13.63 -11.97
CA ILE A 138 -9.93 13.21 -12.92
C ILE A 138 -8.72 14.13 -12.82
N MET A 139 -8.90 15.45 -12.74
CA MET A 139 -7.78 16.39 -12.58
C MET A 139 -6.98 16.14 -11.31
N LYS A 140 -7.65 15.90 -10.17
CA LYS A 140 -6.99 15.57 -8.89
C LYS A 140 -6.20 14.27 -8.99
N LEU A 141 -6.78 13.23 -9.59
CA LEU A 141 -6.14 11.94 -9.82
C LEU A 141 -4.88 12.10 -10.71
N LYS A 142 -4.95 12.89 -11.78
CA LYS A 142 -3.79 13.17 -12.65
C LYS A 142 -2.67 13.88 -11.91
N ARG A 143 -2.99 14.88 -11.07
CA ARG A 143 -1.98 15.57 -10.23
C ARG A 143 -1.30 14.62 -9.25
N ASN A 144 -2.07 13.75 -8.59
CA ASN A 144 -1.51 12.74 -7.69
C ASN A 144 -0.59 11.76 -8.44
N ALA A 145 -1.00 11.26 -9.61
CA ALA A 145 -0.14 10.40 -10.45
C ALA A 145 1.19 11.08 -10.77
N LYS A 146 1.16 12.35 -11.19
CA LYS A 146 2.37 13.11 -11.50
C LYS A 146 3.26 13.24 -10.27
N TYR A 147 2.70 13.62 -9.12
CA TYR A 147 3.45 13.72 -7.88
C TYR A 147 4.15 12.41 -7.51
N VAL A 148 3.43 11.28 -7.57
CA VAL A 148 4.00 9.95 -7.29
C VAL A 148 5.14 9.63 -8.27
N GLN A 149 4.98 9.95 -9.55
CA GLN A 149 6.02 9.77 -10.56
C GLN A 149 7.26 10.63 -10.25
N ASP A 150 7.07 11.90 -9.90
CA ASP A 150 8.15 12.82 -9.55
C ASP A 150 8.89 12.35 -8.29
N CYS A 151 8.18 11.87 -7.26
CA CYS A 151 8.77 11.28 -6.07
C CYS A 151 9.62 10.04 -6.39
N ARG A 152 9.12 9.14 -7.25
CA ARG A 152 9.87 7.96 -7.69
C ARG A 152 11.12 8.34 -8.47
N ALA A 153 11.01 9.32 -9.36
CA ALA A 153 12.15 9.83 -10.13
C ALA A 153 13.21 10.47 -9.22
N LYS A 154 12.79 11.28 -8.24
CA LYS A 154 13.70 11.88 -7.25
C LYS A 154 14.43 10.81 -6.44
N LYS A 155 13.70 9.80 -5.94
CA LYS A 155 14.32 8.68 -5.22
C LYS A 155 15.31 7.92 -6.10
N LEU A 156 14.93 7.62 -7.34
CA LEU A 156 15.81 6.92 -8.29
C LEU A 156 17.08 7.72 -8.59
N LYS A 157 16.96 9.05 -8.70
CA LYS A 157 18.07 9.97 -8.91
C LYS A 157 19.05 9.94 -7.73
N MET A 158 18.56 10.09 -6.49
CA MET A 158 19.40 9.99 -5.28
C MET A 158 20.14 8.65 -5.20
N LEU A 159 19.44 7.53 -5.40
CA LEU A 159 20.07 6.20 -5.35
C LEU A 159 21.14 5.98 -6.44
N THR A 160 21.05 6.70 -7.56
CA THR A 160 21.99 6.57 -8.69
C THR A 160 23.15 7.56 -8.59
N GLU A 161 22.90 8.79 -8.14
CA GLU A 161 23.92 9.86 -7.99
C GLU A 161 24.75 9.68 -6.72
N ASP A 162 24.13 9.36 -5.59
CA ASP A 162 24.83 9.17 -4.31
C ASP A 162 25.49 7.78 -4.20
N GLN A 163 25.28 6.93 -5.21
CA GLN A 163 25.78 5.55 -5.31
C GLN A 163 25.49 4.70 -4.05
N GLU A 164 24.47 5.08 -3.27
CA GLU A 164 24.02 4.40 -2.05
C GLU A 164 23.62 2.95 -2.29
N VAL A 165 23.16 2.62 -3.51
CA VAL A 165 22.73 1.27 -3.86
C VAL A 165 23.44 0.79 -5.12
N VAL A 166 24.32 -0.18 -4.92
CA VAL A 166 24.93 -0.93 -6.02
C VAL A 166 23.87 -1.86 -6.62
N ARG A 167 23.43 -1.58 -7.86
CA ARG A 167 22.56 -2.50 -8.60
C ARG A 167 23.37 -3.75 -8.97
N TYR A 168 23.01 -4.90 -8.41
CA TYR A 168 23.72 -6.16 -8.62
C TYR A 168 23.42 -6.81 -9.97
N ASP A 169 22.28 -6.50 -10.58
CA ASP A 169 21.77 -7.18 -11.79
C ASP A 169 22.36 -6.66 -13.13
N GLY A 170 23.50 -5.95 -13.08
CA GLY A 170 24.19 -5.50 -14.29
C GLY A 170 24.94 -6.64 -14.98
N ARG A 171 24.79 -6.79 -16.31
CA ARG A 171 25.60 -7.73 -17.11
C ARG A 171 27.08 -7.55 -16.80
N GLY A 172 27.77 -8.64 -16.42
CA GLY A 172 29.22 -8.66 -16.21
C GLY A 172 29.68 -8.44 -14.78
N ARG A 173 28.80 -8.25 -13.79
CA ARG A 173 29.18 -8.32 -12.37
C ARG A 173 29.07 -9.77 -11.90
N PRO A 174 30.17 -10.43 -11.49
CA PRO A 174 30.07 -11.73 -10.85
C PRO A 174 29.23 -11.58 -9.58
N PRO A 175 28.27 -12.49 -9.30
CA PRO A 175 27.58 -12.56 -8.02
C PRO A 175 28.58 -12.39 -6.86
N ILE A 176 28.19 -11.80 -5.74
CA ILE A 176 29.09 -11.64 -4.58
C ILE A 176 29.66 -13.00 -4.12
N LEU A 177 28.91 -14.08 -4.37
CA LEU A 177 29.30 -15.48 -4.21
C LEU A 177 30.53 -15.90 -5.04
N PHE A 178 30.81 -15.25 -6.18
CA PHE A 178 32.05 -15.48 -6.93
C PHE A 178 33.27 -14.83 -6.27
N LYS A 179 33.08 -13.74 -5.50
CA LYS A 179 34.16 -13.13 -4.72
C LYS A 179 34.39 -13.86 -3.39
N TYR A 180 33.33 -14.44 -2.84
CA TYR A 180 33.34 -15.16 -1.57
C TYR A 180 32.59 -16.49 -1.73
N PRO A 181 33.27 -17.55 -2.22
CA PRO A 181 32.65 -18.85 -2.47
C PRO A 181 32.04 -19.48 -1.22
N ASP A 182 32.62 -19.15 -0.07
CA ASP A 182 32.30 -19.60 1.28
C ASP A 182 31.20 -18.78 1.96
N LEU A 183 30.74 -17.67 1.36
CA LEU A 183 29.75 -16.78 1.95
C LEU A 183 28.43 -17.50 2.24
N HIS A 184 28.05 -18.45 1.38
CA HIS A 184 26.82 -19.22 1.59
C HIS A 184 26.93 -20.11 2.82
N ASP A 185 28.05 -20.82 2.98
CA ASP A 185 28.33 -21.67 4.14
C ASP A 185 28.45 -20.81 5.41
N GLN A 186 29.04 -19.62 5.31
CA GLN A 186 29.18 -18.70 6.43
C GLN A 186 27.83 -18.12 6.90
N ILE A 187 26.91 -17.82 5.96
CA ILE A 187 25.54 -17.40 6.28
C ILE A 187 24.77 -18.57 6.93
N HIS A 188 24.85 -19.77 6.36
CA HIS A 188 24.22 -20.97 6.93
C HIS A 188 24.72 -21.23 8.34
N ASN A 189 26.03 -21.21 8.54
CA ASN A 189 26.64 -21.39 9.86
C ASN A 189 26.24 -20.28 10.85
N SER A 190 26.03 -19.04 10.39
CA SER A 190 25.62 -17.93 11.26
C SER A 190 24.16 -18.02 11.71
N VAL A 191 23.29 -18.58 10.85
CA VAL A 191 21.86 -18.77 11.13
C VAL A 191 21.62 -20.06 11.93
N GLU A 192 22.35 -21.13 11.63
CA GLU A 192 22.17 -22.45 12.25
C GLU A 192 22.84 -22.55 13.63
N PHE A 193 23.94 -21.83 13.88
CA PHE A 193 24.68 -21.92 15.14
C PHE A 193 24.51 -20.74 16.11
N GLY A 194 23.63 -19.77 15.83
CA GLY A 194 23.41 -18.64 16.74
C GLY A 194 24.68 -17.83 17.05
N SER A 195 25.67 -17.88 16.15
CA SER A 195 26.98 -17.24 16.33
C SER A 195 26.89 -15.71 16.42
N ALA A 196 25.77 -15.13 16.00
CA ALA A 196 25.48 -13.70 16.17
C ALA A 196 25.32 -13.29 17.66
N ASP A 197 25.16 -14.25 18.58
CA ASP A 197 25.02 -14.02 20.03
C ASP A 197 26.32 -14.28 20.82
N ALA A 198 27.45 -14.52 20.14
CA ALA A 198 28.74 -14.74 20.81
C ALA A 198 29.51 -13.42 21.03
N LYS A 199 29.10 -12.72 22.10
CA LYS A 199 29.77 -11.65 22.89
C LYS A 199 30.04 -10.28 22.26
#